data_AF-A0A960EJT4-F1
#
_entry.id   AF-A0A960EJT4-F1
#
_cell.length_a   1.000
_cell.length_b   1.000
_cell.length_c   1.000
_cell.angle_alpha   90.00
_cell.angle_beta   90.00
_cell.angle_gamma   90.00
#
_symmetry.space_group_name_H-M   'P 1'
#
loop_
_entity.id
_entity.type
_entity.pdbx_description
1 polymer ?
#
loop_
_entity_poly.entity_id
_entity_poly.type
_entity_poly.pdbx_seq_one_letter_code
_entity_poly.pdbx_strand_id
1 'polypeptide(L)'
;MSNLGDGIRLAALPLLAVELTSDPVLIAGVTAVTFLPWVLVGPIAGAIVDRGNRRRLMLAGQVLRGSAALSLAVSVSSGRAGIGTLYAAALAISAGETVVDSAAQAAVPRLVPTRLLERANGQLTIAENLFNDVLGVALGAVVFAHAASLPFYLDAATFAVGATLLLTIRRPLQEPRTAPRRSLVSDVRDGFRYLGAHRFLRTLAAAVALTNIGLYLGWGSMVILVVTELGAPPAAYGSILAIGAVGGVIGSVVATRLSERLTPQRVLAYTHAPFLAGAALSAVATRTWMVSVAFALSSFALVTFQIPGRTMRQVVTPDAVLGRVVSAFRIFGLGGPVIGAPIGGAISGALGVRYAFAASIAVLALAWATVLRSLRSYDPPSPLDDPNPLPHPTVDTRQETTPMPDTAPTNGTSPHDPDGPAPGRPPRERLHEAARLVDAASSLFDAGVMSHSGHGNLSTRLGERSFLLTTTGAIRGLEVDQLGVIDMDGTLVEGELAPDRAEIVAMHTVLYRTRPDVGSVFHTHSPGATAFALANEPLPARTEALLRFGQAHPIPVVPWGPRGSQASVRGIEAVLAEQPRTIAVLLANHGLLAFGPDPATTADLVIAIEETA
;
A
#
# COMPACT_ATOMS: atom_id res chain seq x y z
N MET A 1 8.01 8.24 -20.46
CA MET A 1 8.60 9.32 -21.27
C MET A 1 7.86 10.63 -21.07
N SER A 2 6.54 10.71 -21.31
CA SER A 2 5.74 11.92 -21.02
C SER A 2 5.90 12.43 -19.58
N ASN A 3 5.96 11.54 -18.58
CA ASN A 3 6.16 11.95 -17.18
C ASN A 3 7.44 12.78 -16.94
N LEU A 4 8.49 12.56 -17.74
CA LEU A 4 9.70 13.39 -17.65
C LEU A 4 9.43 14.82 -18.15
N GLY A 5 8.70 14.95 -19.26
CA GLY A 5 8.25 16.25 -19.78
C GLY A 5 7.32 16.96 -18.80
N ASP A 6 6.41 16.23 -18.17
CA ASP A 6 5.51 16.76 -17.14
C ASP A 6 6.26 17.36 -15.95
N GLY A 7 7.28 16.65 -15.45
CA GLY A 7 8.14 17.17 -14.40
C GLY A 7 8.95 18.40 -14.82
N ILE A 8 9.52 18.38 -16.03
CA ILE A 8 10.24 19.53 -16.62
C ILE A 8 9.33 20.77 -16.65
N ARG A 9 8.09 20.58 -17.10
CA ARG A 9 7.07 21.64 -17.19
C ARG A 9 6.64 22.14 -15.82
N LEU A 10 6.52 21.26 -14.82
CA LEU A 10 6.08 21.62 -13.47
C LEU A 10 6.95 22.71 -12.83
N ALA A 11 8.28 22.65 -13.05
CA ALA A 11 9.20 23.70 -12.62
C ALA A 11 9.18 24.92 -13.55
N ALA A 12 9.06 24.71 -14.87
CA ALA A 12 9.20 25.78 -15.87
C ALA A 12 7.99 26.73 -15.95
N LEU A 13 6.76 26.24 -15.74
CA LEU A 13 5.55 27.05 -15.87
C LEU A 13 5.50 28.24 -14.90
N PRO A 14 5.72 28.07 -13.57
CA PRO A 14 5.74 29.22 -12.65
C PRO A 14 6.92 30.16 -12.90
N LEU A 15 8.08 29.64 -13.31
CA LEU A 15 9.25 30.45 -13.64
C LEU A 15 9.00 31.35 -14.85
N LEU A 16 8.42 30.79 -15.93
CA LEU A 16 8.02 31.58 -17.09
C LEU A 16 6.97 32.64 -16.72
N ALA A 17 6.05 32.33 -15.81
CA ALA A 17 5.05 33.30 -15.36
C ALA A 17 5.68 34.55 -14.74
N VAL A 18 6.71 34.38 -13.91
CA VAL A 18 7.46 35.48 -13.28
C VAL A 18 8.22 36.32 -14.32
N GLU A 19 8.68 35.73 -15.43
CA GLU A 19 9.30 36.48 -16.53
C GLU A 19 8.26 37.26 -17.37
N LEU A 20 7.03 36.76 -17.48
CA LEU A 20 5.99 37.34 -18.34
C LEU A 20 5.15 38.43 -17.67
N THR A 21 5.07 38.45 -16.33
CA THR A 21 4.28 39.44 -15.59
C THR A 21 4.80 39.63 -14.17
N SER A 22 4.60 40.82 -13.63
CA SER A 22 4.87 41.14 -12.21
C SER A 22 3.65 41.00 -11.31
N ASP A 23 2.46 40.69 -11.87
CA ASP A 23 1.22 40.53 -11.10
C ASP A 23 1.20 39.16 -10.37
N PRO A 24 1.23 39.15 -9.02
CA PRO A 24 1.24 37.91 -8.23
C PRO A 24 0.01 37.02 -8.42
N VAL A 25 -1.16 37.60 -8.72
CA VAL A 25 -2.39 36.84 -9.00
C VAL A 25 -2.23 36.04 -10.28
N LEU A 26 -1.64 36.67 -11.31
CA LEU A 26 -1.41 36.03 -12.59
C LEU A 26 -0.30 34.97 -12.53
N ILE A 27 0.75 35.21 -11.75
CA ILE A 27 1.80 34.20 -11.52
C ILE A 27 1.21 32.97 -10.80
N ALA A 28 0.52 33.19 -9.69
CA ALA A 28 -0.08 32.10 -8.91
C ALA A 28 -1.23 31.39 -9.67
N GLY A 29 -1.93 32.12 -10.54
CA GLY A 29 -3.01 31.61 -11.37
C GLY A 29 -2.57 30.54 -12.37
N VAL A 30 -1.29 30.47 -12.75
CA VAL A 30 -0.74 29.35 -13.54
C VAL A 30 -0.97 28.01 -12.83
N THR A 31 -0.78 27.98 -11.51
CA THR A 31 -1.06 26.78 -10.70
C THR A 31 -2.54 26.43 -10.80
N ALA A 32 -3.44 27.40 -10.61
CA ALA A 32 -4.88 27.14 -10.69
C ALA A 32 -5.28 26.58 -12.06
N VAL A 33 -4.80 27.17 -13.15
CA VAL A 33 -5.08 26.72 -14.53
C VAL A 33 -4.52 25.32 -14.80
N THR A 34 -3.37 24.97 -14.22
CA THR A 34 -2.76 23.63 -14.36
C THR A 34 -3.62 22.54 -13.70
N PHE A 35 -4.23 22.83 -12.56
CA PHE A 35 -5.06 21.86 -11.83
C PHE A 35 -6.55 21.90 -12.21
N LEU A 36 -7.02 22.97 -12.85
CA LEU A 36 -8.43 23.15 -13.19
C LEU A 36 -9.00 22.02 -14.08
N PRO A 37 -8.31 21.53 -15.12
CA PRO A 37 -8.81 20.40 -15.91
C PRO A 37 -8.98 19.11 -15.11
N TRP A 38 -8.12 18.84 -14.13
CA TRP A 38 -8.29 17.67 -13.26
C TRP A 38 -9.57 17.74 -12.42
N VAL A 39 -9.99 18.95 -12.01
CA VAL A 39 -11.25 19.18 -11.28
C VAL A 39 -12.47 19.07 -12.20
N LEU A 40 -12.41 19.67 -13.39
CA LEU A 40 -13.56 19.77 -14.31
C LEU A 40 -13.72 18.53 -15.20
N VAL A 41 -12.62 18.08 -15.80
CA VAL A 41 -12.58 16.98 -16.75
C VAL A 41 -12.41 15.65 -16.04
N GLY A 42 -11.66 15.59 -14.93
CA GLY A 42 -11.36 14.35 -14.20
C GLY A 42 -12.58 13.45 -13.93
N PRO A 43 -13.70 13.97 -13.37
CA PRO A 43 -14.91 13.17 -13.15
C PRO A 43 -15.53 12.60 -14.45
N ILE A 44 -15.27 13.23 -15.59
CA ILE A 44 -15.81 12.85 -16.91
C ILE A 44 -14.80 12.01 -17.71
N ALA A 45 -13.51 12.15 -17.44
CA ALA A 45 -12.42 11.48 -18.15
C ALA A 45 -12.58 9.96 -18.10
N GLY A 46 -12.95 9.38 -16.95
CA GLY A 46 -13.24 7.96 -16.83
C GLY A 46 -14.35 7.49 -17.77
N ALA A 47 -15.42 8.28 -17.93
CA ALA A 47 -16.51 7.96 -18.85
C ALA A 47 -16.10 8.11 -20.33
N ILE A 48 -15.22 9.07 -20.65
CA ILE A 48 -14.66 9.23 -21.99
C ILE A 48 -13.80 8.01 -22.33
N VAL A 49 -12.91 7.62 -21.42
CA VAL A 49 -12.00 6.46 -21.53
C VAL A 49 -12.77 5.14 -21.66
N ASP A 50 -13.88 5.04 -20.95
CA ASP A 50 -14.76 3.87 -20.97
C ASP A 50 -15.54 3.71 -22.28
N ARG A 51 -15.77 4.81 -23.00
CA ARG A 51 -16.59 4.86 -24.23
C ARG A 51 -15.75 4.91 -25.50
N GLY A 52 -14.60 5.56 -25.44
CA GLY A 52 -13.72 5.77 -26.58
C GLY A 52 -12.57 4.77 -26.61
N ASN A 53 -12.06 4.49 -27.81
CA ASN A 53 -10.89 3.64 -27.97
C ASN A 53 -9.69 4.23 -27.22
N ARG A 54 -9.28 3.57 -26.14
CA ARG A 54 -8.21 4.04 -25.24
C ARG A 54 -6.93 4.43 -25.95
N ARG A 55 -6.51 3.65 -26.97
CA ARG A 55 -5.32 3.98 -27.78
C ARG A 55 -5.51 5.28 -28.55
N ARG A 56 -6.67 5.49 -29.18
CA ARG A 56 -6.97 6.74 -29.90
C ARG A 56 -7.06 7.93 -28.95
N LEU A 57 -7.64 7.75 -27.76
CA LEU A 57 -7.71 8.79 -26.74
C LEU A 57 -6.33 9.19 -26.23
N MET A 58 -5.47 8.20 -25.92
CA MET A 58 -4.09 8.48 -25.54
C MET A 58 -3.33 9.21 -26.66
N LEU A 59 -3.44 8.75 -27.91
CA LEU A 59 -2.80 9.42 -29.05
C LEU A 59 -3.30 10.87 -29.24
N ALA A 60 -4.61 11.09 -29.19
CA ALA A 60 -5.19 12.42 -29.30
C ALA A 60 -4.71 13.34 -28.17
N GLY A 61 -4.64 12.81 -26.94
CA GLY A 61 -4.09 13.53 -25.79
C GLY A 61 -2.62 13.89 -25.97
N GLN A 62 -1.78 12.97 -26.45
CA GLN A 62 -0.37 13.26 -26.73
C GLN A 62 -0.20 14.32 -27.82
N VAL A 63 -1.02 14.28 -28.88
CA VAL A 63 -0.99 15.30 -29.95
C VAL A 63 -1.43 16.67 -29.43
N LEU A 64 -2.49 16.74 -28.62
CA LEU A 64 -2.93 17.99 -28.00
C LEU A 64 -1.85 18.58 -27.09
N ARG A 65 -1.27 17.77 -26.21
CA ARG A 65 -0.19 18.18 -25.29
C ARG A 65 1.06 18.61 -26.06
N GLY A 66 1.50 17.81 -27.03
CA GLY A 66 2.65 18.10 -27.88
C GLY A 66 2.50 19.38 -28.69
N SER A 67 1.34 19.59 -29.31
CA SER A 67 1.07 20.81 -30.08
C SER A 67 0.96 22.06 -29.20
N ALA A 68 0.33 21.95 -28.02
CA ALA A 68 0.26 23.05 -27.06
C ALA A 68 1.64 23.42 -26.50
N ALA A 69 2.45 22.43 -26.09
CA ALA A 69 3.81 22.63 -25.60
C ALA A 69 4.72 23.24 -26.69
N LEU A 70 4.65 22.73 -27.93
CA LEU A 70 5.41 23.28 -29.05
C LEU A 70 4.98 24.70 -29.39
N SER A 71 3.68 24.98 -29.39
CA SER A 71 3.15 26.33 -29.65
C SER A 71 3.63 27.32 -28.59
N LEU A 72 3.64 26.91 -27.32
CA LEU A 72 4.20 27.72 -26.23
C LEU A 72 5.71 27.95 -26.43
N ALA A 73 6.47 26.89 -26.71
CA ALA A 73 7.91 26.97 -26.93
C ALA A 73 8.27 27.97 -28.06
N VAL A 74 7.57 27.88 -29.20
CA VAL A 74 7.74 28.80 -30.34
C VAL A 74 7.36 30.23 -29.96
N SER A 75 6.25 30.42 -29.23
CA SER A 75 5.82 31.73 -28.76
C SER A 75 6.86 32.38 -27.84
N VAL A 76 7.45 31.61 -26.92
CA VAL A 76 8.52 32.08 -26.01
C VAL A 76 9.77 32.42 -26.82
N SER A 77 10.21 31.54 -27.72
CA SER A 77 11.41 31.77 -28.54
C SER A 77 11.31 32.98 -29.49
N SER A 78 10.08 33.33 -29.90
CA SER A 78 9.82 34.47 -30.77
C SER A 78 9.53 35.78 -30.01
N GLY A 79 9.59 35.76 -28.67
CA GLY A 79 9.29 36.91 -27.83
C GLY A 79 7.81 37.36 -27.86
N ARG A 80 6.91 36.49 -28.32
CA ARG A 80 5.46 36.78 -28.45
C ARG A 80 4.63 36.16 -27.33
N ALA A 81 5.27 35.40 -26.44
CA ALA A 81 4.61 34.79 -25.30
C ALA A 81 4.08 35.87 -24.35
N GLY A 82 2.85 35.67 -23.90
CA GLY A 82 2.25 36.41 -22.80
C GLY A 82 1.51 35.47 -21.86
N ILE A 83 1.05 36.01 -20.72
CA ILE A 83 0.38 35.21 -19.69
C ILE A 83 -0.83 34.43 -20.24
N GLY A 84 -1.58 35.02 -21.18
CA GLY A 84 -2.71 34.36 -21.84
C GLY A 84 -2.30 33.13 -22.65
N THR A 85 -1.18 33.18 -23.36
CA THR A 85 -0.64 32.02 -24.10
C THR A 85 -0.14 30.94 -23.15
N LEU A 86 0.46 31.33 -22.01
CA LEU A 86 0.89 30.41 -20.97
C LEU A 86 -0.29 29.66 -20.37
N TYR A 87 -1.36 30.37 -20.01
CA TYR A 87 -2.60 29.78 -19.49
C TYR A 87 -3.27 28.85 -20.49
N ALA A 88 -3.40 29.27 -21.75
CA ALA A 88 -4.00 28.45 -22.79
C ALA A 88 -3.23 27.14 -22.99
N ALA A 89 -1.90 27.21 -23.02
CA ALA A 89 -1.04 26.04 -23.13
C ALA A 89 -1.15 25.13 -21.89
N ALA A 90 -1.05 25.68 -20.67
CA ALA A 90 -1.18 24.92 -19.43
C ALA A 90 -2.54 24.19 -19.35
N LEU A 91 -3.63 24.87 -19.70
CA LEU A 91 -4.97 24.28 -19.72
C LEU A 91 -5.09 23.15 -20.74
N ALA A 92 -4.61 23.36 -21.97
CA ALA A 92 -4.65 22.35 -23.02
C ALA A 92 -3.81 21.11 -22.68
N ILE A 93 -2.61 21.34 -22.12
CA ILE A 93 -1.72 20.26 -21.69
C ILE A 93 -2.36 19.46 -20.56
N SER A 94 -2.81 20.11 -19.48
CA SER A 94 -3.43 19.44 -18.33
C SER A 94 -4.74 18.73 -18.69
N ALA A 95 -5.53 19.26 -19.63
CA ALA A 95 -6.73 18.59 -20.14
C ALA A 95 -6.40 17.31 -20.90
N GLY A 96 -5.37 17.35 -21.76
CA GLY A 96 -4.86 16.17 -22.45
C GLY A 96 -4.28 15.14 -21.47
N GLU A 97 -3.53 15.59 -20.48
CA GLU A 97 -2.93 14.77 -19.42
C GLU A 97 -3.99 13.98 -18.64
N THR A 98 -5.04 14.67 -18.17
CA THR A 98 -6.16 14.04 -17.44
C THR A 98 -6.77 12.86 -18.21
N VAL A 99 -6.91 12.98 -19.54
CA VAL A 99 -7.46 11.92 -20.40
C VAL A 99 -6.44 10.80 -20.64
N VAL A 100 -5.17 11.15 -20.90
CA VAL A 100 -4.09 10.19 -21.15
C VAL A 100 -3.88 9.30 -19.93
N ASP A 101 -3.79 9.88 -18.74
CA ASP A 101 -3.49 9.14 -17.51
C ASP A 101 -4.64 8.20 -17.15
N SER A 102 -5.88 8.68 -17.28
CA SER A 102 -7.08 7.86 -17.10
C SER A 102 -7.12 6.69 -18.09
N ALA A 103 -6.77 6.93 -19.36
CA ALA A 103 -6.73 5.90 -20.39
C ALA A 103 -5.59 4.89 -20.17
N ALA A 104 -4.42 5.36 -19.74
CA ALA A 104 -3.25 4.55 -19.45
C ALA A 104 -3.52 3.61 -18.27
N GLN A 105 -4.03 4.13 -17.16
CA GLN A 105 -4.38 3.33 -15.98
C GLN A 105 -5.38 2.21 -16.32
N ALA A 106 -6.38 2.51 -17.16
CA ALA A 106 -7.35 1.52 -17.60
C ALA A 106 -6.78 0.49 -18.60
N ALA A 107 -5.67 0.80 -19.28
CA ALA A 107 -5.04 -0.06 -20.28
C ALA A 107 -4.05 -1.08 -19.67
N VAL A 108 -3.43 -0.78 -18.51
CA VAL A 108 -2.43 -1.67 -17.86
C VAL A 108 -2.93 -3.11 -17.68
N PRO A 109 -4.16 -3.37 -17.20
CA PRO A 109 -4.67 -4.74 -17.04
C PRO A 109 -4.76 -5.57 -18.32
N ARG A 110 -4.68 -4.93 -19.49
CA ARG A 110 -4.71 -5.59 -20.80
C ARG A 110 -3.32 -5.91 -21.34
N LEU A 111 -2.28 -5.34 -20.74
CA LEU A 111 -0.90 -5.43 -21.21
C LEU A 111 -0.09 -6.45 -20.41
N VAL A 112 -0.48 -6.71 -19.16
CA VAL A 112 0.22 -7.66 -18.28
C VAL A 112 -0.74 -8.69 -17.69
N PRO A 113 -0.30 -9.94 -17.47
CA PRO A 113 -1.08 -10.94 -16.75
C PRO A 113 -1.44 -10.48 -15.33
N THR A 114 -2.57 -10.96 -14.79
CA THR A 114 -3.08 -10.58 -13.45
C THR A 114 -2.03 -10.70 -12.35
N ARG A 115 -1.25 -11.80 -12.33
CA ARG A 115 -0.16 -12.04 -11.37
C ARG A 115 0.98 -11.02 -11.39
N LEU A 116 1.10 -10.24 -12.46
CA LEU A 116 2.13 -9.19 -12.62
C LEU A 116 1.56 -7.78 -12.46
N LEU A 117 0.24 -7.62 -12.22
CA LEU A 117 -0.39 -6.30 -12.18
C LEU A 117 0.13 -5.42 -11.07
N GLU A 118 0.30 -5.97 -9.87
CA GLU A 118 0.83 -5.22 -8.73
C GLU A 118 2.25 -4.72 -9.02
N ARG A 119 3.12 -5.61 -9.50
CA ARG A 119 4.49 -5.25 -9.91
C ARG A 119 4.52 -4.20 -11.02
N ALA A 120 3.65 -4.33 -12.02
CA ALA A 120 3.56 -3.37 -13.12
C ALA A 120 3.09 -1.99 -12.65
N ASN A 121 2.05 -1.94 -11.80
CA ASN A 121 1.57 -0.69 -11.21
C ASN A 121 2.62 -0.05 -10.29
N GLY A 122 3.33 -0.87 -9.49
CA GLY A 122 4.44 -0.42 -8.67
C GLY A 122 5.55 0.22 -9.51
N GLN A 123 5.96 -0.42 -10.61
CA GLN A 123 6.95 0.14 -11.53
C GLN A 123 6.48 1.43 -12.21
N LEU A 124 5.21 1.51 -12.62
CA LEU A 124 4.64 2.73 -13.18
C LEU A 124 4.64 3.87 -12.16
N THR A 125 4.24 3.59 -10.92
CA THR A 125 4.23 4.58 -9.84
C THR A 125 5.63 5.08 -9.51
N ILE A 126 6.61 4.18 -9.45
CA ILE A 126 8.03 4.56 -9.26
C ILE A 126 8.51 5.44 -10.41
N ALA A 127 8.20 5.06 -11.66
CA ALA A 127 8.59 5.84 -12.83
C ALA A 127 7.90 7.22 -12.86
N GLU A 128 6.61 7.29 -12.52
CA GLU A 128 5.86 8.55 -12.37
C GLU A 128 6.54 9.46 -11.35
N ASN A 129 6.72 9.00 -10.11
CA ASN A 129 7.31 9.82 -9.05
C ASN A 129 8.76 10.24 -9.37
N LEU A 130 9.56 9.33 -9.93
CA LEU A 130 10.96 9.63 -10.25
C LEU A 130 11.09 10.63 -11.40
N PHE A 131 10.38 10.41 -12.50
CA PHE A 131 10.51 11.24 -13.69
C PHE A 131 9.71 12.54 -13.61
N ASN A 132 8.55 12.54 -12.95
CA ASN A 132 7.73 13.75 -12.77
C ASN A 132 8.28 14.61 -11.61
N ASP A 133 8.34 14.06 -10.39
CA ASP A 133 8.50 14.90 -9.20
C ASP A 133 9.97 15.18 -8.82
N VAL A 134 10.91 14.33 -9.26
CA VAL A 134 12.33 14.45 -8.87
C VAL A 134 13.20 14.87 -10.05
N LEU A 135 13.39 13.99 -11.04
CA LEU A 135 14.32 14.22 -12.13
C LEU A 135 13.80 15.28 -13.11
N GLY A 136 12.51 15.21 -13.46
CA GLY A 136 11.90 16.15 -14.40
C GLY A 136 11.95 17.57 -13.85
N VAL A 137 11.50 17.79 -12.62
CA VAL A 137 11.55 19.10 -11.94
C VAL A 137 12.98 19.67 -11.88
N ALA A 138 13.95 18.87 -11.45
CA ALA A 138 15.35 19.30 -11.37
C ALA A 138 15.90 19.67 -12.75
N LEU A 139 15.66 18.82 -13.75
CA LEU A 139 16.07 19.07 -15.13
C LEU A 139 15.38 20.30 -15.70
N GLY A 140 14.08 20.49 -15.43
CA GLY A 140 13.30 21.61 -15.92
C GLY A 140 13.86 22.95 -15.47
N ALA A 141 14.23 23.10 -14.20
CA ALA A 141 14.81 24.34 -13.70
C ALA A 141 16.23 24.60 -14.23
N VAL A 142 17.07 23.57 -14.39
CA VAL A 142 18.40 23.70 -15.01
C VAL A 142 18.28 24.11 -16.47
N VAL A 143 17.40 23.46 -17.23
CA VAL A 143 17.18 23.74 -18.65
C VAL A 143 16.56 25.13 -18.84
N PHE A 144 15.60 25.52 -17.98
CA PHE A 144 15.00 26.86 -18.00
C PHE A 144 16.05 27.96 -17.79
N ALA A 145 17.01 27.74 -16.90
CA ALA A 145 18.10 28.69 -16.65
C ALA A 145 19.02 28.93 -17.86
N HIS A 146 19.07 27.99 -18.83
CA HIS A 146 19.81 28.19 -20.08
C HIS A 146 18.97 28.94 -21.12
N ALA A 147 17.71 28.56 -21.27
CA ALA A 147 16.75 29.25 -22.13
C ALA A 147 15.32 28.95 -21.69
N ALA A 148 14.50 30.00 -21.49
CA ALA A 148 13.12 29.87 -21.04
C ALA A 148 12.23 29.02 -21.98
N SER A 149 12.54 28.94 -23.28
CA SER A 149 11.78 28.14 -24.25
C SER A 149 12.15 26.64 -24.26
N LEU A 150 13.35 26.29 -23.81
CA LEU A 150 13.91 24.93 -23.97
C LEU A 150 13.15 23.84 -23.20
N PRO A 151 12.66 24.05 -21.96
CA PRO A 151 11.82 23.08 -21.25
C PRO A 151 10.59 22.66 -22.06
N PHE A 152 9.96 23.60 -22.77
CA PHE A 152 8.74 23.35 -23.53
C PHE A 152 9.00 22.61 -24.86
N TYR A 153 10.16 22.83 -25.49
CA TYR A 153 10.61 22.00 -26.61
C TYR A 153 10.88 20.55 -26.19
N LEU A 154 11.55 20.36 -25.04
CA LEU A 154 11.79 19.03 -24.49
C LEU A 154 10.47 18.34 -24.14
N ASP A 155 9.54 19.05 -23.50
CA ASP A 155 8.21 18.53 -23.16
C ASP A 155 7.47 18.07 -24.43
N ALA A 156 7.42 18.93 -25.47
CA ALA A 156 6.84 18.58 -26.77
C ALA A 156 7.48 17.33 -27.41
N ALA A 157 8.81 17.21 -27.33
CA ALA A 157 9.53 16.04 -27.84
C ALA A 157 9.16 14.76 -27.06
N THR A 158 9.01 14.83 -25.74
CA THR A 158 8.59 13.65 -24.95
C THR A 158 7.18 13.18 -25.31
N PHE A 159 6.26 14.09 -25.64
CA PHE A 159 4.93 13.75 -26.13
C PHE A 159 4.96 13.11 -27.52
N ALA A 160 5.82 13.60 -28.43
CA ALA A 160 6.01 12.99 -29.74
C ALA A 160 6.58 11.56 -29.65
N VAL A 161 7.57 11.35 -28.78
CA VAL A 161 8.11 10.01 -28.47
C VAL A 161 7.02 9.12 -27.87
N GLY A 162 6.25 9.62 -26.91
CA GLY A 162 5.13 8.90 -26.30
C GLY A 162 4.08 8.49 -27.32
N ALA A 163 3.67 9.38 -28.22
CA ALA A 163 2.76 9.09 -29.30
C ALA A 163 3.31 8.01 -30.25
N THR A 164 4.59 8.10 -30.62
CA THR A 164 5.25 7.11 -31.49
C THR A 164 5.29 5.73 -30.83
N LEU A 165 5.61 5.65 -29.53
CA LEU A 165 5.59 4.39 -28.79
C LEU A 165 4.18 3.79 -28.72
N LEU A 166 3.15 4.61 -28.49
CA LEU A 166 1.74 4.16 -28.52
C LEU A 166 1.32 3.61 -29.90
N LEU A 167 1.92 4.11 -30.99
CA LEU A 167 1.67 3.56 -32.32
C LEU A 167 2.20 2.13 -32.46
N THR A 168 3.21 1.73 -31.68
CA THR A 168 3.76 0.35 -31.73
C THR A 168 2.85 -0.69 -31.06
N ILE A 169 1.91 -0.26 -30.21
CA ILE A 169 0.96 -1.15 -29.55
C ILE A 169 -0.09 -1.64 -30.57
N ARG A 170 -0.03 -2.94 -30.91
CA ARG A 170 -0.92 -3.58 -31.90
C ARG A 170 -2.17 -4.24 -31.32
N ARG A 171 -2.22 -4.47 -29.99
CA ARG A 171 -3.34 -5.17 -29.34
C ARG A 171 -4.49 -4.21 -28.99
N PRO A 172 -5.75 -4.68 -29.04
CA PRO A 172 -6.89 -3.88 -28.59
C PRO A 172 -6.85 -3.69 -27.07
N LEU A 173 -6.80 -2.43 -26.65
CA LEU A 173 -6.73 -2.03 -25.23
C LEU A 173 -8.11 -1.96 -24.56
N GLN A 174 -9.16 -2.36 -25.26
CA GLN A 174 -10.55 -2.31 -24.81
C GLN A 174 -11.37 -3.36 -25.56
N GLU A 175 -12.33 -3.98 -24.86
CA GLU A 175 -13.33 -4.85 -25.47
C GLU A 175 -14.63 -4.08 -25.78
N PRO A 176 -15.42 -4.52 -26.78
CA PRO A 176 -16.75 -3.99 -27.02
C PRO A 176 -17.63 -4.14 -25.77
N ARG A 177 -18.20 -3.04 -25.27
CA ARG A 177 -19.07 -3.08 -24.08
C ARG A 177 -20.40 -3.76 -24.41
N THR A 178 -20.85 -4.63 -23.49
CA THR A 178 -22.15 -5.28 -23.49
C THR A 178 -23.12 -4.76 -22.42
N ALA A 179 -22.65 -3.97 -21.44
CA ALA A 179 -23.46 -3.54 -20.29
C ALA A 179 -24.20 -2.19 -20.50
N PRO A 180 -25.42 -2.02 -19.93
CA PRO A 180 -26.26 -0.84 -20.10
C PRO A 180 -25.70 0.43 -19.44
N ARG A 181 -26.08 1.58 -20.01
CA ARG A 181 -25.58 2.92 -19.66
C ARG A 181 -26.21 3.45 -18.37
N ARG A 182 -25.40 3.79 -17.36
CA ARG A 182 -25.79 4.74 -16.30
C ARG A 182 -25.36 6.17 -16.66
N SER A 183 -26.12 7.15 -16.18
CA SER A 183 -25.81 8.57 -16.37
C SER A 183 -24.69 9.00 -15.43
N LEU A 184 -23.58 9.48 -15.99
CA LEU A 184 -22.42 9.98 -15.24
C LEU A 184 -22.82 11.10 -14.25
N VAL A 185 -23.76 11.97 -14.66
CA VAL A 185 -24.26 13.05 -13.80
C VAL A 185 -24.97 12.48 -12.58
N SER A 186 -25.69 11.35 -12.75
CA SER A 186 -26.31 10.63 -11.63
C SER A 186 -25.24 10.07 -10.70
N ASP A 187 -24.18 9.45 -11.22
CA ASP A 187 -23.10 8.87 -10.41
C ASP A 187 -22.34 9.94 -9.62
N VAL A 188 -22.04 11.08 -10.25
CA VAL A 188 -21.41 12.23 -9.55
C VAL A 188 -22.34 12.75 -8.46
N ARG A 189 -23.63 12.96 -8.77
CA ARG A 189 -24.63 13.43 -7.80
C ARG A 189 -24.78 12.47 -6.63
N ASP A 190 -24.79 11.16 -6.87
CA ASP A 190 -24.90 10.15 -5.81
C ASP A 190 -23.68 10.15 -4.89
N GLY A 191 -22.46 10.35 -5.43
CA GLY A 191 -21.25 10.50 -4.62
C GLY A 191 -21.31 11.70 -3.68
N PHE A 192 -21.71 12.87 -4.20
CA PHE A 192 -21.88 14.08 -3.39
C PHE A 192 -23.02 13.97 -2.38
N ARG A 193 -24.14 13.34 -2.76
CA ARG A 193 -25.28 13.10 -1.87
C ARG A 193 -24.88 12.22 -0.69
N TYR A 194 -24.15 11.13 -0.95
CA TYR A 194 -23.67 10.24 0.11
C TYR A 194 -22.67 10.95 1.03
N LEU A 195 -21.68 11.65 0.46
CA LEU A 195 -20.70 12.44 1.22
C LEU A 195 -21.38 13.49 2.09
N GLY A 196 -22.37 14.19 1.55
CA GLY A 196 -23.14 15.21 2.29
C GLY A 196 -23.99 14.63 3.41
N ALA A 197 -24.54 13.43 3.25
CA ALA A 197 -25.34 12.73 4.26
C ALA A 197 -24.47 12.17 5.41
N HIS A 198 -23.25 11.73 5.12
CA HIS A 198 -22.38 11.10 6.10
C HIS A 198 -21.56 12.12 6.90
N ARG A 199 -21.86 12.29 8.19
CA ARG A 199 -21.24 13.32 9.07
C ARG A 199 -19.71 13.26 9.08
N PHE A 200 -19.12 12.08 9.30
CA PHE A 200 -17.66 11.90 9.33
C PHE A 200 -17.00 12.28 8.00
N LEU A 201 -17.50 11.75 6.87
CA LEU A 201 -16.97 12.04 5.53
C LEU A 201 -17.06 13.53 5.20
N ARG A 202 -18.15 14.21 5.56
CA ARG A 202 -18.29 15.65 5.37
C ARG A 202 -17.23 16.44 6.15
N THR A 203 -16.98 16.08 7.40
CA THR A 203 -15.94 16.75 8.21
C THR A 203 -14.55 16.45 7.69
N LEU A 204 -14.28 15.20 7.27
CA LEU A 204 -13.01 14.83 6.65
C LEU A 204 -12.78 15.57 5.32
N ALA A 205 -13.81 15.68 4.48
CA ALA A 205 -13.74 16.44 3.22
C ALA A 205 -13.45 17.93 3.47
N ALA A 206 -14.10 18.53 4.48
CA ALA A 206 -13.83 19.91 4.88
C ALA A 206 -12.39 20.09 5.38
N ALA A 207 -11.89 19.16 6.20
CA ALA A 207 -10.50 19.18 6.66
C ALA A 207 -9.53 19.08 5.47
N VAL A 208 -9.72 18.12 4.56
CA VAL A 208 -8.89 17.97 3.35
C VAL A 208 -8.92 19.23 2.50
N ALA A 209 -10.10 19.84 2.30
CA ALA A 209 -10.24 21.08 1.54
C ALA A 209 -9.49 22.24 2.18
N LEU A 210 -9.68 22.46 3.48
CA LEU A 210 -9.00 23.52 4.22
C LEU A 210 -7.48 23.31 4.24
N THR A 211 -7.00 22.08 4.45
CA THR A 211 -5.57 21.78 4.39
C THR A 211 -5.00 22.10 3.01
N ASN A 212 -5.65 21.67 1.92
CA ASN A 212 -5.14 21.94 0.57
C ASN A 212 -5.23 23.44 0.21
N ILE A 213 -6.32 24.13 0.53
CA ILE A 213 -6.41 25.59 0.34
C ILE A 213 -5.31 26.30 1.15
N GLY A 214 -5.14 25.93 2.42
CA GLY A 214 -4.10 26.47 3.29
C GLY A 214 -2.70 26.31 2.72
N LEU A 215 -2.34 25.11 2.24
CA LEU A 215 -1.06 24.88 1.59
C LEU A 215 -0.86 25.76 0.35
N TYR A 216 -1.86 25.81 -0.54
CA TYR A 216 -1.76 26.53 -1.80
C TYR A 216 -1.88 28.06 -1.68
N LEU A 217 -2.39 28.59 -0.57
CA LEU A 217 -2.24 30.01 -0.22
C LEU A 217 -0.77 30.41 -0.14
N GLY A 218 0.09 29.55 0.43
CA GLY A 218 1.54 29.79 0.47
C GLY A 218 2.24 29.32 -0.80
N TRP A 219 2.01 28.07 -1.20
CA TRP A 219 2.72 27.44 -2.33
C TRP A 219 2.45 28.14 -3.66
N GLY A 220 1.25 28.70 -3.88
CA GLY A 220 0.92 29.47 -5.07
C GLY A 220 1.82 30.70 -5.27
N SER A 221 2.37 31.26 -4.19
CA SER A 221 3.27 32.41 -4.21
C SER A 221 4.73 32.05 -3.90
N MET A 222 5.06 30.76 -3.76
CA MET A 222 6.41 30.32 -3.39
C MET A 222 7.46 30.73 -4.42
N VAL A 223 7.11 30.72 -5.72
CA VAL A 223 8.04 31.15 -6.78
C VAL A 223 8.40 32.64 -6.63
N ILE A 224 7.45 33.48 -6.22
CA ILE A 224 7.65 34.91 -5.99
C ILE A 224 8.55 35.12 -4.77
N LEU A 225 8.32 34.39 -3.68
CA LEU A 225 9.20 34.44 -2.50
C LEU A 225 10.64 34.08 -2.89
N VAL A 226 10.84 33.01 -3.63
CA VAL A 226 12.17 32.49 -3.97
C VAL A 226 12.90 33.37 -4.99
N VAL A 227 12.25 33.69 -6.10
CA VAL A 227 12.90 34.36 -7.24
C VAL A 227 12.88 35.89 -7.08
N THR A 228 11.76 36.46 -6.64
CA THR A 228 11.58 37.91 -6.57
C THR A 228 12.04 38.50 -5.23
N GLU A 229 11.60 37.94 -4.09
CA GLU A 229 11.94 38.51 -2.76
C GLU A 229 13.33 38.08 -2.29
N LEU A 230 13.67 36.79 -2.38
CA LEU A 230 14.98 36.28 -1.97
C LEU A 230 16.06 36.46 -3.04
N GLY A 231 15.69 36.85 -4.27
CA GLY A 231 16.63 37.06 -5.38
C GLY A 231 17.37 35.79 -5.82
N ALA A 232 16.81 34.61 -5.55
CA ALA A 232 17.46 33.35 -5.88
C ALA A 232 17.32 33.03 -7.39
N PRO A 233 18.31 32.36 -8.00
CA PRO A 233 18.23 31.97 -9.40
C PRO A 233 17.10 30.95 -9.63
N PRO A 234 16.53 30.85 -10.84
CA PRO A 234 15.45 29.89 -11.17
C PRO A 234 15.77 28.43 -10.79
N ALA A 235 17.03 28.01 -10.93
CA ALA A 235 17.51 26.69 -10.53
C ALA A 235 17.27 26.37 -9.04
N ALA A 236 17.26 27.39 -8.19
CA ALA A 236 16.98 27.23 -6.76
C ALA A 236 15.53 26.82 -6.49
N TYR A 237 14.58 27.34 -7.27
CA TYR A 237 13.16 26.96 -7.16
C TYR A 237 12.95 25.49 -7.54
N GLY A 238 13.55 25.01 -8.63
CA GLY A 238 13.51 23.59 -8.98
C GLY A 238 14.15 22.68 -7.93
N SER A 239 15.27 23.12 -7.34
CA SER A 239 15.91 22.40 -6.23
C SER A 239 15.00 22.29 -5.01
N ILE A 240 14.27 23.35 -4.66
CA ILE A 240 13.27 23.34 -3.58
C ILE A 240 12.18 22.29 -3.87
N LEU A 241 11.64 22.27 -5.08
CA LEU A 241 10.60 21.32 -5.48
C LEU A 241 11.11 19.86 -5.39
N ALA A 242 12.32 19.58 -5.88
CA ALA A 242 12.94 18.26 -5.80
C ALA A 242 13.20 17.82 -4.35
N ILE A 243 13.66 18.73 -3.48
CA ILE A 243 13.80 18.49 -2.03
C ILE A 243 12.44 18.19 -1.39
N GLY A 244 11.38 18.85 -1.84
CA GLY A 244 9.99 18.55 -1.47
C GLY A 244 9.59 17.11 -1.78
N ALA A 245 9.92 16.63 -2.98
CA ALA A 245 9.64 15.25 -3.39
C ALA A 245 10.33 14.23 -2.47
N VAL A 246 11.59 14.49 -2.08
CA VAL A 246 12.30 13.68 -1.07
C VAL A 246 11.55 13.67 0.27
N GLY A 247 11.07 14.83 0.74
CA GLY A 247 10.23 14.93 1.92
C GLY A 247 8.96 14.06 1.83
N GLY A 248 8.30 14.07 0.67
CA GLY A 248 7.14 13.22 0.37
C GLY A 248 7.47 11.72 0.43
N VAL A 249 8.59 11.29 -0.14
CA VAL A 249 9.06 9.89 -0.09
C VAL A 249 9.29 9.47 1.37
N ILE A 250 9.99 10.28 2.15
CA ILE A 250 10.19 10.02 3.60
C ILE A 250 8.82 9.92 4.30
N GLY A 251 7.88 10.82 3.96
CA GLY A 251 6.52 10.80 4.47
C GLY A 251 5.79 9.50 4.19
N SER A 252 5.92 8.93 2.99
CA SER A 252 5.29 7.65 2.65
C SER A 252 5.77 6.50 3.54
N VAL A 253 7.06 6.44 3.84
CA VAL A 253 7.66 5.38 4.66
C VAL A 253 7.28 5.56 6.14
N VAL A 254 7.32 6.81 6.63
CA VAL A 254 6.96 7.13 8.02
C VAL A 254 5.46 6.92 8.26
N ALA A 255 4.61 7.24 7.29
CA ALA A 255 3.17 7.07 7.40
C ALA A 255 2.78 5.62 7.70
N THR A 256 3.35 4.64 6.98
CA THR A 256 3.10 3.21 7.24
C THR A 256 3.43 2.85 8.68
N ARG A 257 4.61 3.24 9.16
CA ARG A 257 5.06 2.97 10.54
C ARG A 257 4.21 3.67 11.60
N LEU A 258 3.74 4.89 11.31
CA LEU A 258 2.84 5.62 12.21
C LEU A 258 1.46 4.98 12.24
N SER A 259 0.94 4.49 11.11
CA SER A 259 -0.35 3.81 11.03
C SER A 259 -0.38 2.45 11.76
N GLU A 260 0.77 1.81 11.94
CA GLU A 260 0.90 0.59 12.76
C GLU A 260 0.86 0.88 14.27
N ARG A 261 1.28 2.07 14.69
CA ARG A 261 1.46 2.42 16.11
C ARG A 261 0.41 3.37 16.66
N LEU A 262 -0.21 4.16 15.79
CA LEU A 262 -1.15 5.21 16.13
C LEU A 262 -2.45 5.02 15.36
N THR A 263 -3.55 5.44 15.98
CA THR A 263 -4.84 5.45 15.30
C THR A 263 -4.82 6.44 14.12
N PRO A 264 -5.53 6.18 13.00
CA PRO A 264 -5.57 7.06 11.83
C PRO A 264 -5.88 8.53 12.17
N GLN A 265 -6.73 8.75 13.17
CA GLN A 265 -7.11 10.05 13.74
C GLN A 265 -5.91 10.80 14.31
N ARG A 266 -5.09 10.12 15.11
CA ARG A 266 -3.90 10.71 15.72
C ARG A 266 -2.86 11.06 14.68
N VAL A 267 -2.68 10.20 13.66
CA VAL A 267 -1.79 10.49 12.53
C VAL A 267 -2.25 11.75 11.76
N LEU A 268 -3.56 11.86 11.45
CA LEU A 268 -4.12 13.05 10.81
C LEU A 268 -3.95 14.33 11.64
N ALA A 269 -4.08 14.25 12.96
CA ALA A 269 -3.88 15.40 13.82
C ALA A 269 -2.39 15.80 13.94
N TYR A 270 -1.48 14.85 14.14
CA TYR A 270 -0.06 15.16 14.33
C TYR A 270 0.62 15.68 13.05
N THR A 271 0.12 15.30 11.88
CA THR A 271 0.61 15.81 10.59
C THR A 271 0.36 17.31 10.37
N HIS A 272 -0.54 17.95 11.13
CA HIS A 272 -0.74 19.40 11.03
C HIS A 272 0.38 20.24 11.66
N ALA A 273 1.12 19.69 12.62
CA ALA A 273 2.27 20.36 13.20
C ALA A 273 3.37 20.66 12.15
N PRO A 274 3.86 19.69 11.35
CA PRO A 274 4.84 19.97 10.31
C PRO A 274 4.30 20.88 9.19
N PHE A 275 3.00 20.86 8.87
CA PHE A 275 2.41 21.85 7.95
C PHE A 275 2.53 23.28 8.48
N LEU A 276 2.14 23.50 9.74
CA LEU A 276 2.24 24.82 10.39
C LEU A 276 3.69 25.27 10.52
N ALA A 277 4.59 24.37 10.90
CA ALA A 277 6.02 24.65 10.98
C ALA A 277 6.60 25.06 9.61
N GLY A 278 6.23 24.34 8.54
CA GLY A 278 6.64 24.68 7.19
C GLY A 278 6.12 26.05 6.74
N ALA A 279 4.83 26.32 6.92
CA ALA A 279 4.24 27.62 6.58
C ALA A 279 4.86 28.77 7.38
N ALA A 280 5.10 28.59 8.68
CA ALA A 280 5.76 29.56 9.55
C ALA A 280 7.22 29.82 9.12
N LEU A 281 7.97 28.76 8.82
CA LEU A 281 9.36 28.88 8.37
C LEU A 281 9.45 29.63 7.03
N SER A 282 8.52 29.41 6.11
CA SER A 282 8.43 30.17 4.85
C SER A 282 8.05 31.64 5.07
N ALA A 283 7.14 31.94 6.00
CA ALA A 283 6.76 33.32 6.31
C ALA A 283 7.93 34.19 6.83
N VAL A 284 8.87 33.56 7.55
CA VAL A 284 10.06 34.23 8.10
C VAL A 284 11.32 33.98 7.27
N ALA A 285 11.19 33.32 6.11
CA ALA A 285 12.35 32.95 5.30
C ALA A 285 13.17 34.18 4.89
N THR A 286 14.47 34.11 5.14
CA THR A 286 15.47 35.09 4.68
C THR A 286 16.51 34.45 3.78
N ARG A 287 16.48 33.12 3.66
CA ARG A 287 17.41 32.32 2.86
C ARG A 287 16.68 31.16 2.21
N THR A 288 17.08 30.79 1.00
CA THR A 288 16.47 29.74 0.18
C THR A 288 16.43 28.37 0.86
N TRP A 289 17.43 28.03 1.68
CA TRP A 289 17.45 26.76 2.41
C TRP A 289 16.27 26.65 3.41
N MET A 290 15.80 27.76 3.97
CA MET A 290 14.64 27.77 4.88
C MET A 290 13.38 27.36 4.12
N VAL A 291 13.18 27.88 2.91
CA VAL A 291 12.08 27.50 2.01
C VAL A 291 12.20 26.03 1.59
N SER A 292 13.42 25.55 1.35
CA SER A 292 13.67 24.14 1.01
C SER A 292 13.24 23.20 2.15
N VAL A 293 13.64 23.50 3.39
CA VAL A 293 13.25 22.74 4.58
C VAL A 293 11.74 22.85 4.82
N ALA A 294 11.17 24.05 4.69
CA ALA A 294 9.74 24.28 4.85
C ALA A 294 8.90 23.47 3.85
N PHE A 295 9.31 23.44 2.58
CA PHE A 295 8.64 22.67 1.54
C PHE A 295 8.80 21.16 1.75
N ALA A 296 9.99 20.70 2.14
CA ALA A 296 10.21 19.29 2.52
C ALA A 296 9.31 18.85 3.69
N LEU A 297 9.23 19.64 4.76
CA LEU A 297 8.36 19.37 5.91
C LEU A 297 6.88 19.34 5.51
N SER A 298 6.47 20.29 4.67
CA SER A 298 5.07 20.37 4.21
C SER A 298 4.73 19.20 3.27
N SER A 299 5.63 18.79 2.39
CA SER A 299 5.44 17.63 1.49
C SER A 299 5.46 16.31 2.25
N PHE A 300 6.35 16.15 3.23
CA PHE A 300 6.34 15.05 4.20
C PHE A 300 4.98 14.94 4.90
N ALA A 301 4.49 16.06 5.42
CA ALA A 301 3.21 16.14 6.10
C ALA A 301 2.04 15.83 5.15
N LEU A 302 2.10 16.30 3.91
CA LEU A 302 1.08 16.06 2.88
C LEU A 302 0.92 14.58 2.58
N VAL A 303 2.02 13.87 2.31
CA VAL A 303 1.96 12.43 2.01
C VAL A 303 1.50 11.65 3.24
N THR A 304 2.04 11.97 4.42
CA THR A 304 1.66 11.32 5.68
C THR A 304 0.19 11.53 6.05
N PHE A 305 -0.36 12.71 5.75
CA PHE A 305 -1.76 13.07 5.97
C PHE A 305 -2.70 12.31 5.02
N GLN A 306 -2.30 12.12 3.77
CA GLN A 306 -3.18 11.52 2.75
C GLN A 306 -3.47 10.04 3.00
N ILE A 307 -2.52 9.28 3.52
CA ILE A 307 -2.65 7.82 3.70
C ILE A 307 -3.82 7.45 4.65
N PRO A 308 -3.83 7.86 5.94
CA PRO A 308 -4.92 7.53 6.84
C PRO A 308 -6.26 8.13 6.38
N GLY A 309 -6.25 9.33 5.77
CA GLY A 309 -7.47 9.93 5.22
C GLY A 309 -8.08 9.15 4.05
N ARG A 310 -7.26 8.44 3.25
CA ARG A 310 -7.74 7.51 2.22
C ARG A 310 -8.32 6.25 2.86
N THR A 311 -7.60 5.63 3.80
CA THR A 311 -8.03 4.39 4.48
C THR A 311 -9.33 4.57 5.24
N MET A 312 -9.45 5.63 6.06
CA MET A 312 -10.68 5.89 6.82
C MET A 312 -11.90 6.08 5.92
N ARG A 313 -11.72 6.70 4.75
CA ARG A 313 -12.79 6.85 3.77
C ARG A 313 -13.16 5.51 3.14
N GLN A 314 -12.20 4.65 2.83
CA GLN A 314 -12.45 3.33 2.27
C GLN A 314 -13.26 2.47 3.24
N VAL A 315 -12.85 2.43 4.51
CA VAL A 315 -13.49 1.62 5.55
C VAL A 315 -14.94 2.05 5.82
N VAL A 316 -15.21 3.36 5.88
CA VAL A 316 -16.53 3.88 6.23
C VAL A 316 -17.51 3.91 5.04
N THR A 317 -17.02 3.73 3.82
CA THR A 317 -17.84 3.84 2.61
C THR A 317 -18.18 2.47 2.04
N PRO A 318 -19.47 2.09 1.91
CA PRO A 318 -19.86 0.83 1.31
C PRO A 318 -19.31 0.66 -0.11
N ASP A 319 -18.91 -0.55 -0.46
CA ASP A 319 -18.31 -0.89 -1.76
C ASP A 319 -19.15 -0.42 -2.95
N ALA A 320 -20.48 -0.54 -2.83
CA ALA A 320 -21.42 -0.14 -3.86
C ALA A 320 -21.34 1.35 -4.25
N VAL A 321 -20.88 2.22 -3.33
CA VAL A 321 -20.76 3.69 -3.53
C VAL A 321 -19.31 4.20 -3.44
N LEU A 322 -18.34 3.36 -3.07
CA LEU A 322 -16.95 3.75 -2.81
C LEU A 322 -16.31 4.56 -3.95
N GLY A 323 -16.40 4.07 -5.19
CA GLY A 323 -15.83 4.76 -6.35
C GLY A 323 -16.42 6.16 -6.59
N ARG A 324 -17.72 6.34 -6.32
CA ARG A 324 -18.41 7.64 -6.45
C ARG A 324 -17.97 8.61 -5.37
N VAL A 325 -17.85 8.14 -4.13
CA VAL A 325 -17.38 8.95 -2.99
C VAL A 325 -15.91 9.34 -3.16
N VAL A 326 -15.05 8.41 -3.61
CA VAL A 326 -13.63 8.70 -3.90
C VAL A 326 -13.50 9.78 -4.97
N SER A 327 -14.30 9.68 -6.04
CA SER A 327 -14.31 10.69 -7.11
C SER A 327 -14.77 12.06 -6.62
N ALA A 328 -15.81 12.12 -5.79
CA ALA A 328 -16.25 13.37 -5.16
C ALA A 328 -15.18 13.96 -4.23
N PHE A 329 -14.47 13.13 -3.46
CA PHE A 329 -13.39 13.55 -2.56
C PHE A 329 -12.20 14.19 -3.29
N ARG A 330 -11.89 13.73 -4.51
CA ARG A 330 -10.79 14.30 -5.31
C ARG A 330 -10.94 15.80 -5.54
N ILE A 331 -12.17 16.29 -5.70
CA ILE A 331 -12.45 17.72 -5.93
C ILE A 331 -12.03 18.58 -4.72
N PHE A 332 -12.17 18.07 -3.49
CA PHE A 332 -11.74 18.79 -2.29
C PHE A 332 -10.22 18.86 -2.15
N GLY A 333 -9.49 17.84 -2.63
CA GLY A 333 -8.02 17.89 -2.68
C GLY A 333 -7.52 18.82 -3.79
N LEU A 334 -8.00 18.60 -5.02
CA LEU A 334 -7.55 19.32 -6.22
C LEU A 334 -8.10 20.74 -6.32
N GLY A 335 -9.16 21.08 -5.57
CA GLY A 335 -9.68 22.43 -5.46
C GLY A 335 -8.75 23.39 -4.70
N GLY A 336 -7.86 22.87 -3.86
CA GLY A 336 -6.85 23.66 -3.14
C GLY A 336 -5.97 24.50 -4.06
N PRO A 337 -5.29 23.92 -5.06
CA PRO A 337 -4.53 24.71 -6.03
C PRO A 337 -5.39 25.70 -6.84
N VAL A 338 -6.62 25.34 -7.20
CA VAL A 338 -7.52 26.19 -7.99
C VAL A 338 -8.01 27.42 -7.22
N ILE A 339 -8.23 27.28 -5.91
CA ILE A 339 -8.79 28.34 -5.05
C ILE A 339 -7.68 29.03 -4.25
N GLY A 340 -6.83 28.25 -3.60
CA GLY A 340 -5.77 28.73 -2.71
C GLY A 340 -4.69 29.51 -3.44
N ALA A 341 -4.23 29.06 -4.60
CA ALA A 341 -3.13 29.74 -5.29
C ALA A 341 -3.51 31.17 -5.75
N PRO A 342 -4.66 31.41 -6.43
CA PRO A 342 -5.06 32.77 -6.81
C PRO A 342 -5.31 33.69 -5.61
N ILE A 343 -5.90 33.17 -4.52
CA ILE A 343 -6.09 33.95 -3.28
C ILE A 343 -4.73 34.27 -2.65
N GLY A 344 -3.80 33.32 -2.62
CA GLY A 344 -2.43 33.50 -2.14
C GLY A 344 -1.69 34.56 -2.95
N GLY A 345 -1.82 34.52 -4.28
CA GLY A 345 -1.34 35.55 -5.20
C GLY A 345 -1.96 36.92 -4.89
N ALA A 346 -3.28 37.01 -4.69
CA ALA A 346 -3.95 38.27 -4.38
C ALA A 346 -3.47 38.88 -3.05
N ILE A 347 -3.32 38.05 -2.01
CA ILE A 347 -2.74 38.47 -0.73
C ILE A 347 -1.28 38.92 -0.92
N SER A 348 -0.52 38.20 -1.74
CA SER A 348 0.88 38.54 -2.04
C SER A 348 1.01 39.88 -2.74
N GLY A 349 0.12 40.19 -3.69
CA GLY A 349 0.10 41.47 -4.39
C GLY A 349 -0.36 42.64 -3.53
N ALA A 350 -1.35 42.41 -2.65
CA ALA A 350 -1.91 43.48 -1.82
C ALA A 350 -1.11 43.76 -0.55
N LEU A 351 -0.58 42.72 0.11
CA LEU A 351 0.03 42.81 1.44
C LEU A 351 1.49 42.37 1.46
N GLY A 352 1.96 41.64 0.44
CA GLY A 352 3.29 41.03 0.37
C GLY A 352 3.25 39.51 0.57
N VAL A 353 4.19 38.79 -0.05
CA VAL A 353 4.16 37.32 -0.11
C VAL A 353 4.24 36.64 1.27
N ARG A 354 4.91 37.25 2.25
CA ARG A 354 4.93 36.74 3.65
C ARG A 354 3.53 36.64 4.26
N TYR A 355 2.61 37.54 3.91
CA TYR A 355 1.24 37.51 4.40
C TYR A 355 0.42 36.38 3.77
N ALA A 356 0.78 35.91 2.57
CA ALA A 356 0.17 34.72 1.98
C ALA A 356 0.53 33.46 2.78
N PHE A 357 1.77 33.36 3.29
CA PHE A 357 2.15 32.32 4.24
C PHE A 357 1.52 32.51 5.63
N ALA A 358 1.33 33.74 6.11
CA ALA A 358 0.58 33.99 7.34
C ALA A 358 -0.90 33.54 7.22
N ALA A 359 -1.55 33.81 6.08
CA ALA A 359 -2.88 33.32 5.77
C ALA A 359 -2.92 31.78 5.67
N SER A 360 -1.89 31.18 5.09
CA SER A 360 -1.69 29.72 5.07
C SER A 360 -1.69 29.15 6.49
N ILE A 361 -0.93 29.73 7.43
CA ILE A 361 -0.90 29.32 8.85
C ILE A 361 -2.29 29.38 9.48
N ALA A 362 -3.03 30.48 9.27
CA ALA A 362 -4.38 30.64 9.83
C ALA A 362 -5.35 29.57 9.32
N VAL A 363 -5.34 29.29 8.01
CA VAL A 363 -6.21 28.28 7.40
C VAL A 363 -5.79 26.86 7.80
N LEU A 364 -4.49 26.58 7.91
CA LEU A 364 -3.98 25.29 8.40
C LEU A 364 -4.32 25.06 9.88
N ALA A 365 -4.30 26.09 10.71
CA ALA A 365 -4.73 26.00 12.11
C ALA A 365 -6.24 25.71 12.20
N LEU A 366 -7.05 26.34 11.34
CA LEU A 366 -8.47 26.03 11.23
C LEU A 366 -8.73 24.59 10.73
N ALA A 367 -7.94 24.13 9.75
CA ALA A 367 -7.98 22.75 9.29
C ALA A 367 -7.66 21.78 10.43
N TRP A 368 -6.63 22.09 11.22
CA TRP A 368 -6.24 21.28 12.37
C TRP A 368 -7.36 21.21 13.43
N ALA A 369 -7.97 22.34 13.78
CA ALA A 369 -9.12 22.38 14.68
C ALA A 369 -10.30 21.55 14.15
N THR A 370 -10.53 21.57 12.83
CA THR A 370 -11.57 20.77 12.17
C THR A 370 -11.28 19.28 12.26
N VAL A 371 -10.02 18.86 12.05
CA VAL A 371 -9.58 17.47 12.26
C VAL A 371 -9.76 17.07 13.72
N LEU A 372 -9.29 17.86 14.68
CA LEU A 372 -9.44 17.56 16.10
C LEU A 372 -10.92 17.39 16.51
N ARG A 373 -11.82 18.19 15.92
CA ARG A 373 -13.27 18.04 16.10
C ARG A 373 -13.81 16.77 15.44
N SER A 374 -13.30 16.39 14.27
CA SER A 374 -13.68 15.15 13.59
C SER A 374 -13.29 13.91 14.39
N LEU A 375 -12.15 13.97 15.11
CA LEU A 375 -11.71 12.87 15.97
C LEU A 375 -12.71 12.52 17.07
N ARG A 376 -13.41 13.53 17.61
CA ARG A 376 -14.45 13.33 18.63
C ARG A 376 -15.74 12.70 18.08
N SER A 377 -15.90 12.71 16.75
CA SER A 377 -17.11 12.25 16.06
C SER A 377 -16.89 10.95 15.28
N TYR A 378 -15.69 10.36 15.39
CA TYR A 378 -15.38 9.10 14.74
C TYR A 378 -15.65 7.96 15.72
N ASP A 379 -16.67 7.17 15.43
CA ASP A 379 -16.79 5.81 15.97
C ASP A 379 -16.13 4.86 14.97
N PRO A 380 -15.08 4.11 15.37
CA PRO A 380 -14.61 3.01 14.54
C PRO A 380 -15.78 2.05 14.30
N PRO A 381 -15.93 1.49 13.09
CA PRO A 381 -16.85 0.38 12.90
C PRO A 381 -16.53 -0.68 13.96
N SER A 382 -17.57 -1.17 14.65
CA SER A 382 -17.42 -2.34 15.50
C SER A 382 -16.92 -3.50 14.62
N PRO A 383 -16.11 -4.45 15.14
CA PRO A 383 -15.90 -5.72 14.46
C PRO A 383 -17.22 -6.42 14.07
N LEU A 384 -18.33 -6.07 14.73
CA LEU A 384 -19.69 -6.53 14.44
C LEU A 384 -20.38 -5.78 13.28
N ASP A 385 -19.85 -4.62 12.87
CA ASP A 385 -20.34 -3.81 11.74
C ASP A 385 -19.54 -4.10 10.45
N ASP A 386 -18.71 -5.14 10.44
CA ASP A 386 -18.02 -5.59 9.24
C ASP A 386 -19.08 -5.91 8.16
N PRO A 387 -19.08 -5.25 6.99
CA PRO A 387 -19.99 -5.59 5.89
C PRO A 387 -19.76 -7.01 5.35
N ASN A 388 -18.67 -7.66 5.76
CA ASN A 388 -18.35 -9.04 5.50
C ASN A 388 -18.01 -9.77 6.81
N PRO A 389 -18.98 -9.89 7.74
CA PRO A 389 -18.70 -10.47 9.04
C PRO A 389 -18.30 -11.93 8.82
N LEU A 390 -17.14 -12.31 9.35
CA LEU A 390 -16.81 -13.72 9.46
C LEU A 390 -17.97 -14.42 10.21
N PRO A 391 -18.51 -15.53 9.70
CA PRO A 391 -19.66 -16.18 10.31
C PRO A 391 -19.38 -16.48 11.78
N HIS A 392 -20.12 -15.83 12.68
CA HIS A 392 -20.07 -16.17 14.09
C HIS A 392 -20.62 -17.58 14.26
N PRO A 393 -19.87 -18.53 14.83
CA PRO A 393 -20.42 -19.84 15.15
C PRO A 393 -21.50 -19.65 16.21
N THR A 394 -22.76 -19.86 15.83
CA THR A 394 -23.87 -20.00 16.78
C THR A 394 -23.62 -21.26 17.61
N VAL A 395 -23.09 -21.09 18.81
CA VAL A 395 -22.97 -22.18 19.78
C VAL A 395 -24.37 -22.47 20.32
N ASP A 396 -24.98 -23.54 19.82
CA ASP A 396 -26.17 -24.13 20.43
C ASP A 396 -25.74 -24.77 21.76
N THR A 397 -25.99 -24.09 22.87
CA THR A 397 -25.59 -24.50 24.23
C THR A 397 -26.46 -25.63 24.80
N ARG A 398 -27.17 -26.38 23.96
CA ARG A 398 -28.03 -27.50 24.37
C ARG A 398 -27.51 -28.85 23.92
N GLN A 399 -26.30 -29.24 24.33
CA GLN A 399 -26.03 -30.67 24.51
C GLN A 399 -24.78 -30.92 25.38
N GLU A 400 -24.97 -31.78 26.37
CA GLU A 400 -23.98 -32.59 27.09
C GLU A 400 -23.15 -31.93 28.20
N THR A 401 -23.79 -31.74 29.35
CA THR A 401 -23.14 -31.89 30.66
C THR A 401 -23.13 -33.36 31.05
N THR A 402 -21.96 -34.01 30.99
CA THR A 402 -21.69 -35.22 31.79
C THR A 402 -20.50 -34.91 32.72
N PRO A 403 -20.59 -35.19 34.04
CA PRO A 403 -19.47 -34.92 34.94
C PRO A 403 -18.43 -36.05 34.88
N MET A 404 -17.15 -35.68 34.76
CA MET A 404 -15.99 -36.57 34.92
C MET A 404 -15.59 -36.69 36.41
N PRO A 405 -14.97 -37.80 36.85
CA PRO A 405 -14.60 -38.02 38.25
C PRO A 405 -13.26 -37.39 38.63
N ASP A 406 -13.18 -36.93 39.88
CA ASP A 406 -11.98 -36.46 40.57
C ASP A 406 -10.88 -37.53 40.63
N THR A 407 -9.66 -37.20 40.19
CA THR A 407 -8.43 -37.85 40.67
C THR A 407 -7.33 -36.80 40.90
N ALA A 408 -6.87 -36.72 42.15
CA ALA A 408 -5.79 -35.84 42.59
C ALA A 408 -4.40 -36.41 42.22
N PRO A 409 -3.36 -35.56 42.04
CA PRO A 409 -2.03 -36.03 41.67
C PRO A 409 -1.23 -36.46 42.92
N THR A 410 -0.57 -37.62 42.82
CA THR A 410 0.43 -38.08 43.80
C THR A 410 1.83 -37.68 43.34
N ASN A 411 2.56 -36.99 44.22
CA ASN A 411 3.98 -36.67 44.08
C ASN A 411 4.83 -37.94 44.23
N GLY A 412 5.74 -38.16 43.29
CA GLY A 412 6.80 -39.17 43.39
C GLY A 412 8.13 -38.60 42.92
N THR A 413 8.96 -38.18 43.87
CA THR A 413 10.37 -37.81 43.69
C THR A 413 11.27 -39.06 43.72
N SER A 414 12.26 -39.12 42.84
CA SER A 414 13.46 -39.95 43.00
C SER A 414 14.69 -39.31 42.32
N PRO A 415 15.92 -39.68 42.72
CA PRO A 415 17.03 -38.75 42.87
C PRO A 415 17.98 -38.73 41.67
N HIS A 416 18.48 -37.55 41.32
CA HIS A 416 19.51 -37.37 40.30
C HIS A 416 20.92 -37.38 40.91
N ASP A 417 21.73 -38.29 40.36
CA ASP A 417 23.17 -38.48 40.53
C ASP A 417 23.97 -37.30 39.92
N PRO A 418 25.06 -36.80 40.54
CA PRO A 418 25.80 -35.65 40.05
C PRO A 418 27.05 -36.09 39.27
N ASP A 419 26.91 -36.31 37.96
CA ASP A 419 28.06 -36.35 37.04
C ASP A 419 27.59 -35.92 35.63
N GLY A 420 27.65 -34.61 35.38
CA GLY A 420 27.35 -34.03 34.06
C GLY A 420 28.57 -34.08 33.14
N PRO A 421 28.43 -34.44 31.85
CA PRO A 421 29.48 -34.24 30.88
C PRO A 421 29.51 -32.77 30.42
N ALA A 422 30.73 -32.24 30.26
CA ALA A 422 31.03 -30.92 29.67
C ALA A 422 30.37 -30.73 28.28
N PRO A 423 30.11 -29.48 27.82
CA PRO A 423 29.32 -29.22 26.61
C PRO A 423 30.06 -29.69 25.35
N GLY A 424 29.70 -30.89 24.89
CA GLY A 424 30.14 -31.44 23.62
C GLY A 424 29.42 -30.75 22.45
N ARG A 425 30.13 -30.55 21.34
CA ARG A 425 29.52 -30.16 20.05
C ARG A 425 28.27 -31.03 19.77
N PRO A 426 27.16 -30.45 19.29
CA PRO A 426 25.99 -31.24 18.95
C PRO A 426 26.35 -32.33 17.92
N PRO A 427 25.76 -33.54 18.02
CA PRO A 427 26.03 -34.64 17.09
C PRO A 427 25.89 -34.20 15.63
N ARG A 428 26.74 -34.70 14.72
CA ARG A 428 26.74 -34.33 13.29
C ARG A 428 25.37 -34.47 12.61
N GLU A 429 24.62 -35.50 12.98
CA GLU A 429 23.27 -35.76 12.46
C GLU A 429 22.28 -34.65 12.83
N ARG A 430 22.32 -34.17 14.08
CA ARG A 430 21.49 -33.05 14.53
C ARG A 430 21.74 -31.78 13.73
N LEU A 431 23.02 -31.43 13.53
CA LEU A 431 23.38 -30.25 12.74
C LEU A 431 22.92 -30.38 11.29
N HIS A 432 22.97 -31.59 10.73
CA HIS A 432 22.51 -31.85 9.36
C HIS A 432 20.99 -31.66 9.23
N GLU A 433 20.20 -32.30 10.10
CA GLU A 433 18.74 -32.19 10.07
C GLU A 433 18.24 -30.77 10.44
N ALA A 434 18.92 -30.10 11.37
CA ALA A 434 18.65 -28.70 11.70
C ALA A 434 18.85 -27.77 10.49
N ALA A 435 19.96 -27.93 9.76
CA ALA A 435 20.24 -27.12 8.57
C ALA A 435 19.16 -27.33 7.49
N ARG A 436 18.74 -28.58 7.26
CA ARG A 436 17.67 -28.89 6.31
C ARG A 436 16.33 -28.26 6.70
N LEU A 437 16.00 -28.24 7.99
CA LEU A 437 14.76 -27.63 8.49
C LEU A 437 14.80 -26.10 8.34
N VAL A 438 15.95 -25.48 8.58
CA VAL A 438 16.18 -24.04 8.36
C VAL A 438 16.08 -23.67 6.88
N ASP A 439 16.72 -24.44 5.99
CA ASP A 439 16.67 -24.22 4.55
C ASP A 439 15.24 -24.35 4.01
N ALA A 440 14.48 -25.33 4.51
CA ALA A 440 13.08 -25.52 4.19
C ALA A 440 12.20 -24.37 4.72
N ALA A 441 12.49 -23.80 5.89
CA ALA A 441 11.80 -22.61 6.38
C ALA A 441 12.02 -21.41 5.45
N SER A 442 13.27 -21.19 5.03
CA SER A 442 13.65 -20.12 4.11
C SER A 442 12.96 -20.26 2.74
N SER A 443 12.89 -21.47 2.18
CA SER A 443 12.25 -21.71 0.87
C SER A 443 10.76 -21.36 0.86
N LEU A 444 10.04 -21.57 1.98
CA LEU A 444 8.63 -21.17 2.11
C LEU A 444 8.43 -19.65 2.04
N PHE A 445 9.37 -18.86 2.57
CA PHE A 445 9.32 -17.40 2.46
C PHE A 445 9.74 -16.90 1.08
N ASP A 446 10.74 -17.52 0.47
CA ASP A 446 11.18 -17.20 -0.89
C ASP A 446 10.09 -17.49 -1.94
N ALA A 447 9.32 -18.56 -1.72
CA ALA A 447 8.14 -18.90 -2.52
C ALA A 447 6.95 -17.97 -2.27
N GLY A 448 6.97 -17.17 -1.20
CA GLY A 448 5.91 -16.23 -0.86
C GLY A 448 4.61 -16.87 -0.34
N VAL A 449 4.68 -18.13 0.13
CA VAL A 449 3.50 -18.90 0.59
C VAL A 449 3.18 -18.72 2.07
N MET A 450 4.07 -18.05 2.82
CA MET A 450 3.88 -17.82 4.26
C MET A 450 3.16 -16.50 4.55
N SER A 451 2.40 -16.47 5.64
CA SER A 451 1.85 -15.23 6.19
C SER A 451 2.95 -14.24 6.58
N HIS A 452 2.63 -12.94 6.57
CA HIS A 452 3.60 -11.89 6.87
C HIS A 452 4.17 -12.02 8.29
N SER A 453 3.34 -12.45 9.25
CA SER A 453 3.73 -12.67 10.65
C SER A 453 4.72 -13.83 10.81
N GLY A 454 4.87 -14.70 9.80
CA GLY A 454 5.76 -15.85 9.83
C GLY A 454 5.40 -16.90 10.89
N HIS A 455 4.17 -16.88 11.41
CA HIS A 455 3.72 -17.84 12.42
C HIS A 455 3.65 -19.25 11.83
N GLY A 456 4.11 -20.21 12.62
CA GLY A 456 4.16 -21.62 12.25
C GLY A 456 5.12 -22.38 13.15
N ASN A 457 5.14 -23.69 12.99
CA ASN A 457 6.13 -24.54 13.64
C ASN A 457 6.48 -25.72 12.72
N LEU A 458 7.76 -26.09 12.73
CA LEU A 458 8.30 -27.11 11.85
C LEU A 458 9.01 -28.16 12.70
N SER A 459 8.97 -29.40 12.22
CA SER A 459 9.74 -30.47 12.82
C SER A 459 10.30 -31.42 11.79
N THR A 460 11.41 -32.07 12.12
CA THR A 460 11.99 -33.17 11.35
C THR A 460 12.45 -34.27 12.28
N ARG A 461 12.31 -35.52 11.86
CA ARG A 461 12.71 -36.70 12.63
C ARG A 461 14.23 -36.69 12.86
N LEU A 462 14.66 -37.07 14.07
CA LEU A 462 16.06 -37.20 14.47
C LEU A 462 16.26 -38.61 15.03
N GLY A 463 16.76 -39.51 14.19
CA GLY A 463 16.81 -40.95 14.49
C GLY A 463 15.43 -41.58 14.70
N GLU A 464 15.38 -42.74 15.37
CA GLU A 464 14.13 -43.46 15.58
C GLU A 464 13.29 -42.95 16.77
N ARG A 465 13.96 -42.31 17.74
CA ARG A 465 13.38 -42.01 19.06
C ARG A 465 13.10 -40.54 19.30
N SER A 466 13.49 -39.64 18.40
CA SER A 466 13.32 -38.20 18.64
C SER A 466 13.03 -37.42 17.37
N PHE A 467 12.67 -36.16 17.53
CA PHE A 467 12.53 -35.19 16.44
C PHE A 467 12.99 -33.81 16.89
N LEU A 468 13.45 -33.01 15.94
CA LEU A 468 13.71 -31.58 16.12
C LEU A 468 12.41 -30.81 15.96
N LEU A 469 12.16 -29.82 16.81
CA LEU A 469 11.00 -28.95 16.76
C LEU A 469 11.42 -27.49 16.95
N THR A 470 10.82 -26.59 16.19
CA THR A 470 10.99 -25.14 16.37
C THR A 470 10.54 -24.70 17.77
N THR A 471 11.44 -24.07 18.52
CA THR A 471 11.19 -23.53 19.86
C THR A 471 10.58 -22.13 19.86
N THR A 472 10.56 -21.46 18.69
CA THR A 472 9.93 -20.16 18.44
C THR A 472 8.56 -20.34 17.80
N GLY A 473 7.66 -19.36 17.96
CA GLY A 473 6.31 -19.43 17.37
C GLY A 473 6.25 -18.87 15.94
N ALA A 474 7.39 -18.39 15.46
CA ALA A 474 7.58 -17.81 14.15
C ALA A 474 8.83 -18.42 13.52
N ILE A 475 8.71 -18.79 12.26
CA ILE A 475 9.75 -19.50 11.50
C ILE A 475 10.50 -18.58 10.53
N ARG A 476 10.20 -17.28 10.56
CA ARG A 476 10.89 -16.26 9.76
C ARG A 476 12.27 -16.02 10.34
N GLY A 477 13.31 -16.23 9.53
CA GLY A 477 14.70 -16.09 9.99
C GLY A 477 15.06 -17.15 11.03
N LEU A 478 14.53 -18.36 10.89
CA LEU A 478 14.80 -19.48 11.77
C LEU A 478 16.30 -19.82 11.78
N GLU A 479 16.89 -19.91 12.96
CA GLU A 479 18.29 -20.30 13.16
C GLU A 479 18.40 -21.68 13.83
N VAL A 480 19.55 -22.34 13.70
CA VAL A 480 19.78 -23.72 14.18
C VAL A 480 19.65 -23.85 15.71
N ASP A 481 19.98 -22.80 16.45
CA ASP A 481 19.88 -22.74 17.91
C ASP A 481 18.44 -22.56 18.41
N GLN A 482 17.49 -22.25 17.51
CA GLN A 482 16.06 -22.12 17.80
C GLN A 482 15.32 -23.47 17.67
N LEU A 483 16.03 -24.59 17.70
CA LEU A 483 15.48 -25.95 17.59
C LEU A 483 15.73 -26.78 18.86
N GLY A 484 14.65 -27.37 19.38
CA GLY A 484 14.66 -28.28 20.53
C GLY A 484 14.52 -29.73 20.10
N VAL A 485 15.06 -30.65 20.91
CA VAL A 485 14.95 -32.10 20.70
C VAL A 485 13.83 -32.64 21.57
N ILE A 486 12.85 -33.30 20.95
CA ILE A 486 11.68 -33.88 21.60
C ILE A 486 11.70 -35.41 21.40
N ASP A 487 11.48 -36.18 22.47
CA ASP A 487 11.29 -37.64 22.37
C ASP A 487 9.88 -37.96 21.82
N MET A 488 9.67 -39.15 21.28
CA MET A 488 8.39 -39.62 20.74
C MET A 488 7.28 -39.74 21.78
N ASP A 489 7.60 -39.60 23.08
CA ASP A 489 6.61 -39.48 24.15
C ASP A 489 6.16 -38.02 24.42
N GLY A 490 6.78 -37.03 23.76
CA GLY A 490 6.51 -35.60 23.92
C GLY A 490 7.38 -34.91 24.96
N THR A 491 8.37 -35.58 25.55
CA THR A 491 9.28 -34.98 26.53
C THR A 491 10.37 -34.16 25.84
N LEU A 492 10.61 -32.94 26.32
CA LEU A 492 11.73 -32.10 25.89
C LEU A 492 13.05 -32.67 26.45
N VAL A 493 13.94 -33.10 25.56
CA VAL A 493 15.26 -33.67 25.91
C VAL A 493 16.35 -32.58 25.90
N GLU A 494 16.30 -31.67 24.94
CA GLU A 494 17.30 -30.62 24.77
C GLU A 494 16.69 -29.32 24.21
N GLY A 495 17.12 -28.17 24.71
CA GLY A 495 16.62 -26.84 24.33
C GLY A 495 15.65 -26.24 25.36
N GLU A 496 15.00 -25.13 25.01
CA GLU A 496 13.99 -24.48 25.83
C GLU A 496 12.66 -24.38 25.06
N LEU A 497 11.55 -24.83 25.65
CA LEU A 497 10.20 -24.54 25.17
C LEU A 497 9.37 -23.91 26.28
N ALA A 498 8.68 -22.82 25.95
CA ALA A 498 7.72 -22.20 26.86
C ALA A 498 6.55 -23.16 27.17
N PRO A 499 6.01 -23.16 28.41
CA PRO A 499 4.98 -24.10 28.84
C PRO A 499 3.68 -24.07 28.04
N ASP A 500 3.36 -22.93 27.42
CA ASP A 500 2.18 -22.72 26.56
C ASP A 500 2.27 -23.45 25.20
N ARG A 501 3.40 -24.10 24.91
CA ARG A 501 3.67 -24.82 23.65
C ARG A 501 3.48 -26.33 23.74
N ALA A 502 2.98 -26.83 24.87
CA ALA A 502 2.68 -28.26 25.05
C ALA A 502 1.74 -28.81 23.95
N GLU A 503 0.83 -27.97 23.44
CA GLU A 503 -0.04 -28.33 22.31
C GLU A 503 0.73 -28.62 21.02
N ILE A 504 1.73 -27.81 20.70
CA ILE A 504 2.53 -27.96 19.48
C ILE A 504 3.27 -29.30 19.54
N VAL A 505 3.85 -29.61 20.70
CA VAL A 505 4.52 -30.88 20.93
C VAL A 505 3.54 -32.04 20.74
N ALA A 506 2.36 -31.99 21.37
CA ALA A 506 1.35 -33.04 21.26
C ALA A 506 0.90 -33.28 19.81
N MET A 507 0.67 -32.21 19.03
CA MET A 507 0.25 -32.28 17.64
C MET A 507 1.31 -32.91 16.72
N HIS A 508 2.60 -32.63 16.96
CA HIS A 508 3.68 -33.23 16.17
C HIS A 508 3.94 -34.68 16.58
N THR A 509 3.96 -34.95 17.89
CA THR A 509 4.17 -36.29 18.44
C THR A 509 3.10 -37.27 17.96
N VAL A 510 1.82 -36.86 17.93
CA VAL A 510 0.75 -37.75 17.46
C VAL A 510 0.92 -38.14 16.00
N LEU A 511 1.39 -37.21 15.16
CA LEU A 511 1.67 -37.46 13.74
C LEU A 511 2.80 -38.49 13.57
N TYR A 512 3.94 -38.28 14.23
CA TYR A 512 5.07 -39.22 14.13
C TYR A 512 4.77 -40.62 14.67
N ARG A 513 3.89 -40.72 15.68
CA ARG A 513 3.43 -42.00 16.23
C ARG A 513 2.41 -42.70 15.33
N THR A 514 1.48 -41.95 14.74
CA THR A 514 0.40 -42.49 13.89
C THR A 514 0.92 -42.83 12.49
N ARG A 515 1.94 -42.11 12.01
CA ARG A 515 2.51 -42.25 10.67
C ARG A 515 4.04 -42.45 10.75
N PRO A 516 4.51 -43.70 10.93
CA PRO A 516 5.95 -44.00 10.99
C PRO A 516 6.71 -43.63 9.71
N ASP A 517 6.01 -43.53 8.58
CA ASP A 517 6.55 -43.11 7.28
C ASP A 517 6.83 -41.60 7.18
N VAL A 518 6.32 -40.80 8.12
CA VAL A 518 6.54 -39.36 8.16
C VAL A 518 7.90 -39.05 8.80
N GLY A 519 8.71 -38.31 8.06
CA GLY A 519 10.01 -37.79 8.50
C GLY A 519 10.00 -36.29 8.78
N SER A 520 8.99 -35.54 8.36
CA SER A 520 8.87 -34.10 8.62
C SER A 520 7.41 -33.65 8.69
N VAL A 521 7.10 -32.74 9.63
CA VAL A 521 5.75 -32.19 9.87
C VAL A 521 5.82 -30.68 9.98
N PHE A 522 5.07 -29.97 9.14
CA PHE A 522 5.03 -28.52 9.04
C PHE A 522 3.62 -28.01 9.35
N HIS A 523 3.51 -27.17 10.38
CA HIS A 523 2.30 -26.40 10.65
C HIS A 523 2.50 -24.95 10.22
N THR A 524 1.64 -24.48 9.32
CA THR A 524 1.71 -23.12 8.78
C THR A 524 0.34 -22.46 8.79
N HIS A 525 0.38 -21.13 8.76
CA HIS A 525 -0.80 -20.30 8.48
C HIS A 525 -0.67 -19.69 7.09
N SER A 526 -0.44 -20.53 6.08
CA SER A 526 -0.37 -20.08 4.68
C SER A 526 -1.75 -19.51 4.27
N PRO A 527 -1.83 -18.30 3.67
CA PRO A 527 -3.10 -17.58 3.52
C PRO A 527 -4.24 -18.36 2.87
N GLY A 528 -3.98 -19.00 1.73
CA GLY A 528 -4.94 -19.77 0.95
C GLY A 528 -5.41 -21.01 1.70
N ALA A 529 -4.49 -21.88 2.13
CA ALA A 529 -4.87 -23.08 2.88
C ALA A 529 -5.60 -22.74 4.19
N THR A 530 -5.19 -21.66 4.87
CA THR A 530 -5.86 -21.18 6.07
C THR A 530 -7.27 -20.67 5.76
N ALA A 531 -7.51 -20.05 4.60
CA ALA A 531 -8.85 -19.62 4.21
C ALA A 531 -9.82 -20.82 4.09
N PHE A 532 -9.39 -21.95 3.52
CA PHE A 532 -10.18 -23.18 3.50
C PHE A 532 -10.41 -23.75 4.91
N ALA A 533 -9.38 -23.73 5.76
CA ALA A 533 -9.49 -24.15 7.15
C ALA A 533 -10.47 -23.30 7.97
N LEU A 534 -10.51 -21.98 7.72
CA LEU A 534 -11.48 -21.04 8.32
C LEU A 534 -12.89 -21.24 7.75
N ALA A 535 -13.01 -21.57 6.46
CA ALA A 535 -14.29 -21.88 5.82
C ALA A 535 -14.84 -23.26 6.23
N ASN A 536 -14.04 -24.08 6.92
CA ASN A 536 -14.35 -25.47 7.25
C ASN A 536 -14.69 -26.29 5.98
N GLU A 537 -13.99 -25.98 4.88
CA GLU A 537 -14.13 -26.66 3.59
C GLU A 537 -12.87 -27.48 3.28
N PRO A 538 -13.01 -28.76 2.86
CA PRO A 538 -11.88 -29.54 2.36
C PRO A 538 -11.26 -28.88 1.12
N LEU A 539 -9.93 -28.80 1.06
CA LEU A 539 -9.25 -28.24 -0.11
C LEU A 539 -9.31 -29.24 -1.28
N PRO A 540 -9.90 -28.90 -2.43
CA PRO A 540 -10.06 -29.84 -3.54
C PRO A 540 -8.72 -30.27 -4.17
N ALA A 541 -8.51 -31.57 -4.34
CA ALA A 541 -7.36 -32.11 -5.07
C ALA A 541 -7.55 -32.00 -6.60
N ARG A 542 -7.48 -30.78 -7.15
CA ARG A 542 -7.74 -30.50 -8.57
C ARG A 542 -6.49 -30.15 -9.39
N THR A 543 -5.35 -29.98 -8.75
CA THR A 543 -4.10 -29.61 -9.42
C THR A 543 -3.24 -30.85 -9.68
N GLU A 544 -2.49 -30.83 -10.79
CA GLU A 544 -1.52 -31.88 -11.10
C GLU A 544 -0.45 -32.00 -10.00
N ALA A 545 -0.07 -30.87 -9.39
CA ALA A 545 0.92 -30.83 -8.32
C ALA A 545 0.52 -31.71 -7.12
N LEU A 546 -0.70 -31.57 -6.59
CA LEU A 546 -1.16 -32.39 -5.46
C LEU A 546 -1.23 -33.89 -5.81
N LEU A 547 -1.63 -34.22 -7.04
CA LEU A 547 -1.65 -35.62 -7.51
C LEU A 547 -0.24 -36.23 -7.55
N ARG A 548 0.79 -35.45 -7.92
CA ARG A 548 2.19 -35.92 -7.92
C ARG A 548 2.72 -36.20 -6.51
N PHE A 549 2.21 -35.52 -5.50
CA PHE A 549 2.50 -35.82 -4.09
C PHE A 549 1.65 -36.98 -3.54
N GLY A 550 0.76 -37.58 -4.35
CA GLY A 550 -0.08 -38.70 -3.93
C GLY A 550 -1.41 -38.30 -3.28
N GLN A 551 -1.75 -37.01 -3.23
CA GLN A 551 -3.03 -36.54 -2.69
C GLN A 551 -4.13 -36.62 -3.76
N ALA A 552 -4.76 -37.80 -3.88
CA ALA A 552 -5.81 -38.06 -4.86
C ALA A 552 -7.21 -37.55 -4.46
N HIS A 553 -7.42 -37.27 -3.16
CA HIS A 553 -8.68 -36.82 -2.60
C HIS A 553 -8.53 -35.44 -1.95
N PRO A 554 -9.62 -34.67 -1.80
CA PRO A 554 -9.55 -33.37 -1.11
C PRO A 554 -8.84 -33.48 0.24
N ILE A 555 -8.01 -32.49 0.57
CA ILE A 555 -7.35 -32.42 1.88
C ILE A 555 -8.45 -32.17 2.92
N PRO A 556 -8.64 -33.08 3.90
CA PRO A 556 -9.75 -33.02 4.82
C PRO A 556 -9.56 -31.91 5.87
N VAL A 557 -10.68 -31.50 6.48
CA VAL A 557 -10.67 -30.60 7.63
C VAL A 557 -10.86 -31.41 8.92
N VAL A 558 -9.92 -31.26 9.85
CA VAL A 558 -10.03 -31.76 11.22
C VAL A 558 -10.99 -30.84 11.98
N PRO A 559 -12.06 -31.40 12.60
CA PRO A 559 -13.02 -30.62 13.38
C PRO A 559 -12.35 -29.78 14.47
N TRP A 560 -12.93 -28.61 14.76
CA TRP A 560 -12.38 -27.72 15.77
C TRP A 560 -12.43 -28.36 17.16
N GLY A 561 -11.31 -28.28 17.88
CA GLY A 561 -11.23 -28.60 19.30
C GLY A 561 -10.54 -27.46 20.06
N PRO A 562 -10.82 -27.27 21.36
CA PRO A 562 -10.12 -26.29 22.16
C PRO A 562 -8.60 -26.51 22.10
N ARG A 563 -7.85 -25.41 22.00
CA ARG A 563 -6.38 -25.45 21.95
C ARG A 563 -5.79 -26.19 23.14
N GLY A 564 -4.86 -27.10 22.88
CA GLY A 564 -4.19 -27.92 23.88
C GLY A 564 -5.05 -29.03 24.50
N SER A 565 -6.27 -29.23 23.99
CA SER A 565 -7.15 -30.28 24.49
C SER A 565 -6.86 -31.64 23.84
N GLN A 566 -7.19 -32.72 24.54
CA GLN A 566 -7.23 -34.07 23.98
C GLN A 566 -8.19 -34.21 22.79
N ALA A 567 -9.14 -33.27 22.61
CA ALA A 567 -10.08 -33.30 21.49
C ALA A 567 -9.41 -32.87 20.17
N SER A 568 -8.53 -31.85 20.19
CA SER A 568 -7.84 -31.39 18.98
C SER A 568 -6.88 -32.46 18.43
N VAL A 569 -6.15 -33.15 19.32
CA VAL A 569 -5.25 -34.25 18.97
C VAL A 569 -6.01 -35.46 18.43
N ARG A 570 -7.09 -35.90 19.10
CA ARG A 570 -7.91 -37.03 18.65
C ARG A 570 -8.60 -36.79 17.30
N GLY A 571 -8.96 -35.54 17.01
CA GLY A 571 -9.51 -35.17 15.70
C GLY A 571 -8.53 -35.45 14.55
N ILE A 572 -7.24 -35.18 14.78
CA ILE A 572 -6.19 -35.49 13.79
C ILE A 572 -6.06 -36.99 13.60
N GLU A 573 -6.01 -37.78 14.69
CA GLU A 573 -5.94 -39.24 14.63
C GLU A 573 -7.13 -39.85 13.88
N ALA A 574 -8.35 -39.37 14.15
CA ALA A 574 -9.56 -39.83 13.49
C ALA A 574 -9.51 -39.60 11.97
N VAL A 575 -9.11 -38.41 11.54
CA VAL A 575 -8.97 -38.09 10.10
C VAL A 575 -7.88 -38.92 9.45
N LEU A 576 -6.75 -39.15 10.12
CA LEU A 576 -5.68 -40.01 9.59
C LEU A 576 -6.10 -41.49 9.51
N ALA A 577 -6.95 -41.96 10.43
CA ALA A 577 -7.50 -43.32 10.38
C ALA A 577 -8.51 -43.48 9.23
N GLU A 578 -9.34 -42.47 8.97
CA GLU A 578 -10.30 -42.47 7.86
C GLU A 578 -9.62 -42.29 6.50
N GLN A 579 -8.56 -41.48 6.42
CA GLN A 579 -7.82 -41.16 5.21
C GLN A 579 -6.32 -41.43 5.36
N PRO A 580 -5.90 -42.71 5.44
CA PRO A 580 -4.52 -43.07 5.76
C PRO A 580 -3.49 -42.64 4.71
N ARG A 581 -3.93 -42.29 3.50
CA ARG A 581 -3.08 -41.80 2.41
C ARG A 581 -3.02 -40.28 2.32
N THR A 582 -3.77 -39.54 3.15
CA THR A 582 -3.67 -38.08 3.14
C THR A 582 -2.25 -37.66 3.57
N ILE A 583 -1.73 -36.60 2.95
CA ILE A 583 -0.39 -36.04 3.22
C ILE A 583 -0.47 -34.67 3.93
N ALA A 584 -1.68 -34.18 4.13
CA ALA A 584 -1.96 -32.96 4.88
C ALA A 584 -3.36 -33.03 5.48
N VAL A 585 -3.60 -32.16 6.46
CA VAL A 585 -4.93 -31.87 7.01
C VAL A 585 -5.07 -30.37 7.27
N LEU A 586 -6.28 -29.85 7.13
CA LEU A 586 -6.64 -28.49 7.54
C LEU A 586 -7.19 -28.55 8.96
N LEU A 587 -6.69 -27.72 9.87
CA LEU A 587 -7.21 -27.61 11.22
C LEU A 587 -8.29 -26.53 11.25
N ALA A 588 -9.55 -26.89 11.51
CA ALA A 588 -10.66 -25.95 11.49
C ALA A 588 -10.37 -24.70 12.33
N ASN A 589 -10.69 -23.52 11.79
CA ASN A 589 -10.43 -22.22 12.41
C ASN A 589 -8.95 -21.90 12.71
N HIS A 590 -7.99 -22.64 12.12
CA HIS A 590 -6.60 -22.56 12.56
C HIS A 590 -5.57 -22.45 11.42
N GLY A 591 -5.32 -23.52 10.66
CA GLY A 591 -4.24 -23.52 9.65
C GLY A 591 -3.98 -24.88 9.04
N LEU A 592 -2.86 -25.00 8.34
CA LEU A 592 -2.44 -26.21 7.62
C LEU A 592 -1.51 -27.06 8.50
N LEU A 593 -1.67 -28.38 8.45
CA LEU A 593 -0.69 -29.34 8.94
C LEU A 593 -0.31 -30.29 7.80
N ALA A 594 0.87 -30.09 7.21
CA ALA A 594 1.40 -30.87 6.10
C ALA A 594 2.54 -31.77 6.59
N PHE A 595 2.67 -32.96 6.01
CA PHE A 595 3.67 -33.93 6.45
C PHE A 595 4.21 -34.77 5.29
N GLY A 596 5.50 -35.06 5.35
CA GLY A 596 6.24 -35.68 4.26
C GLY A 596 7.45 -36.48 4.75
N PRO A 597 8.21 -37.09 3.83
CA PRO A 597 9.34 -37.94 4.17
C PRO A 597 10.53 -37.13 4.72
N ASP A 598 10.62 -35.84 4.39
CA ASP A 598 11.74 -35.00 4.78
C ASP A 598 11.45 -33.49 4.63
N PRO A 599 12.24 -32.59 5.26
CA PRO A 599 11.96 -31.15 5.26
C PRO A 599 11.80 -30.50 3.89
N ALA A 600 12.60 -30.87 2.90
CA ALA A 600 12.55 -30.26 1.58
C ALA A 600 11.26 -30.67 0.86
N THR A 601 10.95 -31.97 0.86
CA THR A 601 9.71 -32.48 0.26
C THR A 601 8.46 -31.92 0.94
N THR A 602 8.48 -31.76 2.28
CA THR A 602 7.35 -31.15 3.01
C THR A 602 7.19 -29.66 2.69
N ALA A 603 8.28 -28.92 2.47
CA ALA A 603 8.21 -27.53 2.03
C ALA A 603 7.57 -27.40 0.64
N ASP A 604 8.02 -28.22 -0.32
CA ASP A 604 7.45 -28.25 -1.68
C ASP A 604 5.97 -28.63 -1.66
N LEU A 605 5.56 -29.52 -0.75
CA LEU A 605 4.16 -29.87 -0.54
C LEU A 605 3.34 -28.67 -0.03
N VAL A 606 3.84 -27.91 0.96
CA VAL A 606 3.15 -26.70 1.43
C VAL A 606 2.99 -25.68 0.30
N ILE A 607 4.01 -25.52 -0.55
CA ILE A 607 3.95 -24.65 -1.73
C ILE A 607 2.86 -25.13 -2.69
N ALA A 608 2.82 -26.43 -3.01
CA ALA A 608 1.80 -27.00 -3.89
C ALA A 608 0.37 -26.89 -3.33
N ILE A 609 0.21 -27.03 -2.01
CA ILE A 609 -1.07 -26.83 -1.32
C ILE A 609 -1.52 -25.38 -1.44
N GLU A 610 -0.62 -24.43 -1.17
CA GLU A 610 -0.94 -23.00 -1.25
C GLU A 610 -1.24 -22.54 -2.68
N GLU A 611 -0.54 -23.08 -3.69
CA GLU A 611 -0.87 -22.81 -5.10
C GLU A 611 -2.23 -23.40 -5.54
N THR A 612 -2.70 -24.43 -4.83
CA THR A 612 -3.99 -25.08 -5.11
C THR A 612 -5.16 -24.38 -4.43
N ALA A 613 -4.92 -23.77 -3.27
CA ALA A 613 -5.89 -22.99 -2.52
C ALA A 613 -6.13 -21.61 -3.17
#